data_AF-A0A1G3AEZ8-F1
#
_entry.id   AF-A0A1G3AEZ8-F1
#
_cell.length_a   1.000
_cell.length_b   1.000
_cell.length_c   1.000
_cell.angle_alpha   90.00
_cell.angle_beta   90.00
_cell.angle_gamma   90.00
#
_symmetry.space_group_name_H-M   'P 1'
#
loop_
_entity.id
_entity.type
_entity.pdbx_description
1 polymer ?
#
loop_
_entity_poly.entity_id
_entity_poly.type
_entity_poly.pdbx_seq_one_letter_code
_entity_poly.pdbx_strand_id
1 'polypeptide(L)'
;MDGDTLQLRVGFAREVHKKIPAALTVTCPDQNHILVKGIDKQQVGEFAAEVRAVRKPEPYKGKGIRYEGEQIRRKAGKTAK
;
A
#
# COMPACT_ATOMS: atom_id res chain seq x y z
N MET A 1 13.95 -9.23 1.28
CA MET A 1 14.18 -7.98 2.01
C MET A 1 15.58 -7.53 1.66
N ASP A 2 15.71 -6.63 0.70
CA ASP A 2 16.92 -5.81 0.61
C ASP A 2 16.77 -4.75 1.70
N GLY A 3 17.67 -4.76 2.69
CA GLY A 3 17.45 -4.32 4.08
C GLY A 3 16.89 -2.92 4.37
N ASP A 4 16.74 -2.05 3.36
CA ASP A 4 16.21 -0.68 3.49
C ASP A 4 15.14 -0.34 2.44
N THR A 5 14.75 -1.28 1.57
CA THR A 5 13.87 -0.98 0.44
C THR A 5 12.65 -1.89 0.41
N LEU A 6 11.47 -1.28 0.49
CA LEU A 6 10.19 -1.92 0.26
C LEU A 6 9.98 -2.10 -1.25
N GLN A 7 9.95 -3.35 -1.71
CA GLN A 7 9.66 -3.71 -3.09
C GLN A 7 8.16 -3.97 -3.24
N LEU A 8 7.50 -3.24 -4.14
CA LEU A 8 6.06 -3.30 -4.37
C LEU A 8 5.77 -3.83 -5.79
N ARG A 9 5.16 -5.02 -5.87
CA ARG A 9 4.65 -5.63 -7.11
C ARG A 9 3.16 -5.37 -7.29
N VAL A 10 2.82 -4.18 -7.78
CA VAL A 10 1.42 -3.70 -7.80
C VAL A 10 0.73 -3.77 -9.16
N GLY A 11 1.32 -4.49 -10.12
CA GLY A 11 0.81 -4.64 -11.49
C GLY A 11 1.42 -3.68 -12.51
N PHE A 12 2.51 -2.99 -12.14
CA PHE A 12 3.36 -2.26 -13.08
C PHE A 12 4.36 -3.22 -13.73
N ALA A 13 4.84 -2.89 -14.93
CA ALA A 13 5.85 -3.69 -15.65
C ALA A 13 7.21 -3.77 -14.93
N ARG A 14 7.52 -2.77 -14.07
CA ARG A 14 8.71 -2.75 -13.23
C ARG A 14 8.33 -2.71 -11.76
N GLU A 15 9.20 -3.24 -10.91
CA GLU A 15 9.04 -3.20 -9.46
C GLU A 15 9.20 -1.77 -8.95
N VAL A 16 8.31 -1.35 -8.06
CA VAL A 16 8.40 -0.03 -7.42
C VAL A 16 9.18 -0.20 -6.12
N HIS A 17 10.33 0.47 -6.05
CA HIS A 17 11.21 0.45 -4.88
C HIS A 17 10.97 1.71 -4.04
N LYS A 18 10.56 1.54 -2.79
CA LYS A 18 10.41 2.63 -1.82
C LYS A 18 11.44 2.46 -0.70
N LYS A 19 12.29 3.47 -0.51
CA LYS A 19 13.25 3.50 0.59
C LYS A 19 12.49 3.68 1.90
N ILE A 20 12.76 2.82 2.87
CA ILE A 20 12.18 2.89 4.20
C ILE A 20 13.03 3.89 5.00
N PRO A 21 12.44 4.92 5.62
CA PRO A 21 13.17 5.77 6.56
C PRO A 21 13.67 4.94 7.75
N ALA A 22 14.90 5.17 8.21
CA ALA A 22 15.49 4.40 9.33
C ALA A 22 14.68 4.45 10.63
N ALA A 23 13.82 5.46 10.80
CA ALA A 23 12.93 5.60 11.96
C ALA A 23 11.68 4.69 11.90
N LEU A 24 11.46 3.98 10.79
CA LEU A 24 10.28 3.15 10.55
C LEU A 24 10.69 1.69 10.32
N THR A 25 10.01 0.79 11.02
CA THR A 25 10.12 -0.66 10.81
C THR A 25 8.96 -1.13 9.95
N VAL A 26 9.25 -1.65 8.76
CA VAL A 26 8.24 -2.23 7.88
C VAL A 26 8.33 -3.75 7.94
N THR A 27 7.23 -4.40 8.28
CA THR A 27 7.12 -5.87 8.34
C THR A 27 6.04 -6.31 7.35
N CYS A 28 6.36 -7.32 6.53
CA CYS A 28 5.42 -7.93 5.59
C CYS A 28 5.15 -9.37 6.03
N PRO A 29 4.15 -9.62 6.92
CA PRO A 29 3.82 -10.97 7.35
C PRO A 29 3.20 -11.81 6.22
N ASP A 30 2.41 -11.17 5.35
CA ASP A 30 1.83 -11.78 4.16
C ASP A 30 2.24 -11.00 2.91
N GLN A 31 2.10 -11.63 1.74
CA GLN A 31 2.29 -10.95 0.46
C GLN A 31 1.34 -9.75 0.27
N ASN A 32 0.19 -9.74 0.96
CA ASN A 32 -0.86 -8.73 0.81
C ASN A 32 -0.98 -7.75 1.99
N HIS A 33 -0.23 -7.97 3.08
CA HIS A 33 -0.29 -7.13 4.28
C HIS A 33 1.08 -6.47 4.53
N ILE A 34 1.05 -5.16 4.69
CA ILE A 34 2.24 -4.35 5.01
C ILE A 34 1.97 -3.68 6.34
N LEU A 35 2.72 -4.05 7.38
CA LEU A 35 2.70 -3.36 8.67
C LEU A 35 3.83 -2.34 8.72
N VAL A 36 3.47 -1.09 8.95
CA VAL A 36 4.41 0.00 9.19
C VAL A 36 4.35 0.35 10.67
N LYS A 37 5.47 0.18 11.38
CA LYS A 37 5.65 0.55 12.79
C LYS A 37 6.68 1.66 12.88
N GLY A 38 6.52 2.59 13.81
CA GLY A 38 7.45 3.69 14.00
C GLY A 38 7.20 4.41 15.30
N ILE A 39 8.18 5.22 15.72
CA ILE A 39 8.10 6.01 16.95
C ILE A 39 7.19 7.23 16.75
N ASP A 40 7.25 7.85 15.56
CA ASP A 40 6.51 9.06 15.24
C ASP A 40 5.30 8.78 14.32
N LYS A 41 4.13 9.28 14.72
CA LYS A 41 2.87 9.06 13.99
C LYS A 41 2.81 9.81 12.66
N GLN A 42 3.46 10.96 12.55
CA GLN A 42 3.45 11.77 11.34
C GLN A 42 4.27 11.07 10.24
N GLN A 43 5.46 10.60 10.58
CA GLN A 43 6.32 9.84 9.66
C GLN A 43 5.67 8.52 9.22
N VAL A 44 5.04 7.78 10.14
CA VAL A 44 4.29 6.56 9.80
C VAL A 44 3.14 6.86 8.83
N GLY A 45 2.38 7.93 9.11
CA GLY A 45 1.26 8.35 8.26
C GLY A 45 1.70 8.82 6.88
N GLU A 46 2.78 9.59 6.81
CA GLU A 46 3.38 10.06 5.55
C GLU A 46 3.84 8.89 4.69
N PHE A 47 4.63 7.97 5.25
CA PHE A 47 5.10 6.79 4.51
C PHE A 47 3.92 5.91 4.04
N ALA A 48 2.92 5.69 4.90
CA ALA A 48 1.74 4.92 4.52
C ALA A 48 0.92 5.61 3.40
N ALA A 49 0.82 6.94 3.42
CA ALA A 49 0.18 7.72 2.38
C ALA A 49 0.95 7.66 1.06
N GLU A 50 2.28 7.73 1.09
CA GLU A 50 3.13 7.55 -0.09
C GLU A 50 2.94 6.17 -0.72
N VAL A 51 2.93 5.11 0.09
CA VAL A 51 2.71 3.74 -0.38
C VAL A 51 1.33 3.60 -1.00
N ARG A 52 0.28 4.16 -0.39
CA ARG A 52 -1.07 4.21 -0.97
C ARG A 52 -1.14 5.00 -2.28
N ALA A 53 -0.35 6.05 -2.43
CA ALA A 53 -0.33 6.87 -3.63
C ALA A 53 0.19 6.11 -4.87
N VAL A 54 1.06 5.10 -4.69
CA VAL A 54 1.58 4.25 -5.78
C VAL A 54 0.46 3.59 -6.56
N ARG A 55 -0.53 3.02 -5.86
CA ARG A 55 -1.72 2.46 -6.48
C ARG A 55 -2.93 2.61 -5.57
N LYS A 56 -3.68 3.69 -5.81
CA LYS A 56 -4.93 3.96 -5.10
C LYS A 56 -5.96 2.84 -5.34
N PRO A 57 -6.83 2.56 -4.37
CA PRO A 57 -7.86 1.54 -4.53
C PRO A 57 -8.90 1.97 -5.56
N GLU A 58 -9.18 1.08 -6.51
CA GLU A 58 -10.11 1.35 -7.61
C GLU A 58 -11.59 1.26 -7.14
N PRO A 59 -12.49 2.13 -7.62
CA PRO A 59 -13.89 2.18 -7.17
C PRO A 59 -14.76 1.02 -7.67
N TYR A 60 -14.26 0.12 -8.51
CA TYR A 60 -15.05 -1.01 -9.01
C TYR A 60 -14.74 -2.30 -8.23
N LYS A 61 -13.51 -2.81 -8.37
CA LYS A 61 -13.07 -4.06 -7.72
C LYS A 61 -12.37 -3.85 -6.38
N GLY A 62 -12.12 -2.60 -5.98
CA GLY A 62 -11.37 -2.30 -4.76
C GLY A 62 -9.90 -2.75 -4.80
N LYS A 63 -9.36 -3.03 -6.00
CA LYS A 63 -7.97 -3.45 -6.18
C LYS A 63 -7.03 -2.25 -6.02
N GLY A 64 -5.92 -2.45 -5.33
CA GLY A 64 -4.95 -1.40 -4.98
C GLY A 64 -4.53 -1.51 -3.52
N ILE A 65 -3.79 -0.51 -3.05
CA ILE A 65 -3.31 -0.41 -1.67
C ILE A 65 -4.36 0.38 -0.88
N ARG A 66 -4.83 -0.19 0.23
CA ARG A 66 -5.82 0.42 1.11
C ARG A 66 -5.40 0.28 2.57
N TYR A 67 -5.94 1.12 3.43
CA TYR A 67 -5.82 0.90 4.87
C TYR A 67 -6.70 -0.25 5.34
N GLU A 68 -6.33 -0.84 6.47
CA GLU A 68 -7.13 -1.87 7.13
C GLU A 68 -8.49 -1.27 7.53
N GLY A 69 -9.58 -1.89 7.08
CA GLY A 69 -10.94 -1.40 7.35
C GLY A 69 -11.44 -0.23 6.47
N GLU A 70 -10.68 0.25 5.49
CA GLU A 70 -11.13 1.34 4.59
C GLU A 70 -12.34 0.91 3.74
N GLN A 71 -13.50 1.57 3.93
CA GLN A 71 -14.68 1.38 3.09
C GLN A 71 -14.51 2.10 1.75
N ILE A 72 -14.25 1.32 0.70
CA ILE A 72 -14.17 1.84 -0.67
C ILE A 72 -15.58 1.89 -1.26
N ARG A 73 -16.01 3.08 -1.70
CA ARG A 73 -17.28 3.24 -2.43
C ARG A 73 -17.22 2.45 -3.74
N ARG A 74 -18.00 1.38 -3.81
CA ARG A 74 -18.08 0.52 -5.00
C ARG A 74 -19.10 1.07 -5.99
N LYS A 75 -18.68 1.34 -7.22
CA LYS A 75 -19.57 1.61 -8.35
C LYS A 75 -19.93 0.30 -9.05
N ALA A 76 -21.16 0.21 -9.55
CA ALA A 76 -21.56 -0.89 -10.41
C ALA A 76 -20.58 -0.97 -11.60
N GLY A 77 -20.00 -2.15 -11.82
CA GLY A 77 -19.13 -2.41 -12.97
C GLY A 77 -19.94 -2.52 -14.25
N LYS A 78 -19.45 -3.30 -15.23
CA LYS A 78 -20.26 -3.63 -16.40
C LYS A 78 -21.52 -4.38 -15.93
N THR A 79 -22.67 -3.73 -16.06
CA THR A 79 -23.98 -4.38 -16.04
C THR A 79 -24.09 -5.23 -17.30
N ALA A 80 -23.48 -6.41 -17.29
CA ALA A 80 -23.89 -7.48 -18.19
C ALA A 80 -25.03 -8.21 -17.47
N LYS A 81 -26.26 -7.91 -17.90
CA LYS A 81 -27.34 -8.89 -17.80
C LYS A 81 -27.09 -9.95 -18.86
#